data_AF-A0A4P9VLP6-F1
#
_entry.id   AF-A0A4P9VLP6-F1
#
_cell.length_a   1.000
_cell.length_b   1.000
_cell.length_c   1.000
_cell.angle_alpha   90.00
_cell.angle_beta   90.00
_cell.angle_gamma   90.00
#
_symmetry.space_group_name_H-M   'P 1'
#
loop_
_entity.id
_entity.type
_entity.pdbx_description
1 polymer ?
#
loop_
_entity_poly.entity_id
_entity_poly.type
_entity_poly.pdbx_seq_one_letter_code
_entity_poly.pdbx_strand_id
1 'polypeptide(L)'
;MQFTLRKLSATLLAISSLSIAGLSTANNSVPVTIDLVRNSGTGCPSGTVSTTVAPDGKSFVLGFDTYIAEVGPGVPYRESRKNCTITAQLNIPNGYAFTIVDVNYRGYASLDRHVKAMQQSRYFFAGFAQEARLRTNFQGPYDDNYLISDRLGLHSVVWSSCGAKEPVVINTELRVTNGNYRRERGIITTDTIDGKLSHQYGIQFRRCTMNSEADNSELSFN
;
A
#
# COMPACT_ATOMS: atom_id res chain seq x y z
N MET A 1 -20.09 -70.52 48.14
CA MET A 1 -21.36 -69.79 47.92
C MET A 1 -21.18 -68.84 46.74
N GLN A 2 -22.22 -68.71 45.92
CA GLN A 2 -22.25 -68.27 44.52
C GLN A 2 -21.60 -66.90 44.25
N PHE A 3 -20.77 -66.80 43.21
CA PHE A 3 -20.41 -65.53 42.57
C PHE A 3 -21.20 -65.39 41.26
N THR A 4 -22.23 -64.56 41.28
CA THR A 4 -23.11 -64.26 40.13
C THR A 4 -22.45 -63.27 39.18
N LEU A 5 -22.36 -63.63 37.88
CA LEU A 5 -21.97 -62.75 36.78
C LEU A 5 -22.96 -61.57 36.63
N ARG A 6 -22.43 -60.34 36.60
CA ARG A 6 -23.18 -59.14 36.16
C ARG A 6 -23.03 -58.96 34.65
N LYS A 7 -24.15 -58.93 33.93
CA LYS A 7 -24.23 -58.68 32.49
C LYS A 7 -23.81 -57.24 32.16
N LEU A 8 -22.92 -57.07 31.17
CA LEU A 8 -22.68 -55.78 30.53
C LEU A 8 -23.88 -55.43 29.63
N SER A 9 -24.39 -54.21 29.76
CA SER A 9 -25.37 -53.63 28.84
C SER A 9 -24.68 -52.52 28.05
N ALA A 10 -24.59 -52.68 26.74
CA ALA A 10 -24.00 -51.72 25.83
C ALA A 10 -25.07 -50.72 25.36
N THR A 11 -25.03 -49.49 25.88
CA THR A 11 -25.93 -48.41 25.47
C THR A 11 -25.35 -47.70 24.25
N LEU A 12 -26.00 -47.85 23.10
CA LEU A 12 -25.67 -47.16 21.85
C LEU A 12 -26.20 -45.72 21.92
N LEU A 13 -25.32 -44.72 22.01
CA LEU A 13 -25.68 -43.30 21.89
C LEU A 13 -25.66 -42.91 20.40
N ALA A 14 -26.84 -42.65 19.83
CA ALA A 14 -26.97 -42.09 18.48
C ALA A 14 -26.59 -40.61 18.49
N ILE A 15 -25.44 -40.27 17.90
CA ILE A 15 -24.98 -38.89 17.75
C ILE A 15 -25.62 -38.32 16.49
N SER A 16 -26.64 -37.47 16.65
CA SER A 16 -27.25 -36.73 15.55
C SER A 16 -26.27 -35.67 15.03
N SER A 17 -25.81 -35.81 13.80
CA SER A 17 -24.96 -34.85 13.11
C SER A 17 -25.75 -33.56 12.80
N LEU A 18 -25.50 -32.48 13.56
CA LEU A 18 -25.93 -31.14 13.17
C LEU A 18 -25.07 -30.67 12.00
N SER A 19 -25.64 -30.65 10.79
CA SER A 19 -25.04 -29.99 9.64
C SER A 19 -25.15 -28.47 9.84
N ILE A 20 -24.05 -27.83 10.23
CA ILE A 20 -23.96 -26.36 10.24
C ILE A 20 -23.92 -25.93 8.76
N ALA A 21 -25.03 -25.39 8.26
CA ALA A 21 -25.04 -24.71 6.97
C ALA A 21 -24.14 -23.48 7.08
N GLY A 22 -22.98 -23.52 6.43
CA GLY A 22 -22.05 -22.40 6.42
C GLY A 22 -22.71 -21.18 5.76
N LEU A 23 -22.75 -20.05 6.47
CA LEU A 23 -23.07 -18.76 5.85
C LEU A 23 -21.98 -18.44 4.83
N SER A 24 -22.30 -18.56 3.54
CA SER A 24 -21.51 -17.93 2.48
C SER A 24 -21.69 -16.42 2.62
N THR A 25 -20.78 -15.75 3.29
CA THR A 25 -20.63 -14.31 3.14
C THR A 25 -20.24 -14.08 1.68
N ALA A 26 -21.15 -13.57 0.86
CA ALA A 26 -20.82 -13.10 -0.48
C ALA A 26 -19.71 -12.06 -0.35
N ASN A 27 -18.46 -12.49 -0.56
CA ASN A 27 -17.31 -11.63 -0.45
C ASN A 27 -17.39 -10.71 -1.67
N ASN A 28 -17.82 -9.46 -1.46
CA ASN A 28 -17.82 -8.41 -2.50
C ASN A 28 -16.37 -7.98 -2.83
N SER A 29 -15.50 -8.94 -3.10
CA SER A 29 -14.14 -8.72 -3.57
C SER A 29 -14.17 -8.49 -5.08
N VAL A 30 -13.65 -7.35 -5.51
CA VAL A 30 -13.38 -7.12 -6.93
C VAL A 30 -12.07 -7.85 -7.24
N PRO A 31 -12.04 -8.85 -8.13
CA PRO A 31 -10.80 -9.55 -8.45
C PRO A 31 -9.83 -8.58 -9.12
N VAL A 32 -8.69 -8.33 -8.49
CA VAL A 32 -7.63 -7.45 -9.01
C VAL A 32 -6.32 -8.21 -9.07
N THR A 33 -5.61 -8.07 -10.18
CA THR A 33 -4.20 -8.46 -10.28
C THR A 33 -3.35 -7.22 -10.54
N ILE A 34 -2.09 -7.28 -10.09
CA ILE A 34 -1.11 -6.23 -10.35
C ILE A 34 0.05 -6.84 -11.11
N ASP A 35 0.38 -6.23 -12.25
CA ASP A 35 1.58 -6.53 -12.99
C ASP A 35 2.55 -5.36 -12.81
N LEU A 36 3.71 -5.63 -12.19
CA LEU A 36 4.78 -4.64 -12.14
C LEU A 36 5.34 -4.46 -13.54
N VAL A 37 5.15 -3.27 -14.10
CA VAL A 37 5.61 -2.97 -15.47
C VAL A 37 7.08 -2.54 -15.44
N ARG A 38 7.44 -1.67 -14.50
CA ARG A 38 8.81 -1.13 -14.39
C ARG A 38 9.04 -0.48 -13.04
N ASN A 39 10.28 -0.53 -12.56
CA ASN A 39 10.76 0.31 -11.46
C ASN A 39 12.08 0.99 -11.85
N SER A 40 12.32 2.20 -11.36
CA SER A 40 13.60 2.90 -11.51
C SER A 40 13.81 3.96 -10.44
N GLY A 41 15.04 4.12 -9.98
CA GLY A 41 15.41 5.16 -9.03
C GLY A 41 16.59 4.77 -8.14
N THR A 42 17.16 5.74 -7.43
CA THR A 42 18.32 5.49 -6.56
C THR A 42 17.97 4.66 -5.32
N GLY A 43 16.68 4.57 -4.99
CA GLY A 43 16.15 3.78 -3.90
C GLY A 43 15.43 2.50 -4.31
N CYS A 44 15.40 2.17 -5.60
CA CYS A 44 14.87 0.91 -6.08
C CYS A 44 15.55 0.51 -7.38
N PRO A 45 16.78 -0.03 -7.32
CA PRO A 45 17.43 -0.59 -8.50
C PRO A 45 16.52 -1.59 -9.23
N SER A 46 16.68 -1.74 -10.54
CA SER A 46 15.85 -2.65 -11.34
C SER A 46 15.86 -4.06 -10.72
N GLY A 47 14.67 -4.64 -10.53
CA GLY A 47 14.52 -5.98 -9.96
C GLY A 47 14.53 -6.06 -8.43
N THR A 48 14.60 -4.93 -7.71
CA THR A 48 14.60 -4.88 -6.23
C THR A 48 13.24 -4.53 -5.61
N VAL A 49 12.22 -4.43 -6.45
CA VAL A 49 10.84 -4.13 -6.02
C VAL A 49 9.98 -5.37 -6.20
N SER A 50 9.37 -5.82 -5.12
CA SER A 50 8.37 -6.88 -5.15
C SER A 50 6.96 -6.30 -5.04
N THR A 51 5.98 -7.01 -5.60
CA THR A 51 4.57 -6.60 -5.53
C THR A 51 3.71 -7.77 -5.08
N THR A 52 2.70 -7.50 -4.25
CA THR A 52 1.74 -8.50 -3.80
C THR A 52 0.38 -7.86 -3.62
N VAL A 53 -0.68 -8.48 -4.16
CA VAL A 53 -2.07 -8.02 -3.96
C VAL A 53 -2.69 -8.79 -2.81
N ALA A 54 -3.45 -8.10 -1.96
CA ALA A 54 -4.24 -8.75 -0.92
C ALA A 54 -5.32 -9.65 -1.55
N PRO A 55 -5.66 -10.81 -0.94
CA PRO A 55 -6.66 -11.73 -1.49
C PRO A 55 -8.04 -11.12 -1.75
N ASP A 56 -8.39 -10.04 -1.04
CA ASP A 56 -9.65 -9.32 -1.20
C ASP A 56 -9.64 -8.29 -2.34
N GLY A 57 -8.49 -8.08 -2.99
CA GLY A 57 -8.28 -7.10 -4.06
C GLY A 57 -8.29 -5.64 -3.61
N LYS A 58 -8.37 -5.36 -2.29
CA LYS A 58 -8.54 -4.00 -1.76
C LYS A 58 -7.23 -3.32 -1.39
N SER A 59 -6.11 -4.02 -1.46
CA SER A 59 -4.81 -3.40 -1.27
C SER A 59 -3.72 -4.13 -2.03
N PHE A 60 -2.63 -3.42 -2.30
CA PHE A 60 -1.40 -4.02 -2.79
C PHE A 60 -0.22 -3.51 -1.98
N VAL A 61 0.81 -4.34 -1.92
CA VAL A 61 2.03 -4.12 -1.19
C VAL A 61 3.17 -3.95 -2.20
N LEU A 62 3.95 -2.89 -2.04
CA LEU A 62 5.26 -2.74 -2.68
C LEU A 62 6.33 -3.00 -1.64
N GLY A 63 7.14 -4.04 -1.86
CA GLY A 63 8.35 -4.31 -1.09
C GLY A 63 9.57 -3.78 -1.81
N PHE A 64 10.55 -3.29 -1.06
CA PHE A 64 11.82 -2.75 -1.56
C PHE A 64 12.95 -3.42 -0.79
N ASP A 65 14.05 -3.77 -1.48
CA ASP A 65 15.19 -4.41 -0.82
C ASP A 65 16.07 -3.42 -0.05
N THR A 66 16.23 -2.20 -0.59
CA THR A 66 17.06 -1.14 0.02
C THR A 66 16.46 0.23 -0.24
N TYR A 67 15.88 0.86 0.78
CA TYR A 67 15.34 2.22 0.65
C TYR A 67 15.67 3.09 1.87
N ILE A 68 16.88 3.69 1.82
CA ILE A 68 17.52 4.36 2.94
C ILE A 68 18.05 5.72 2.50
N ALA A 69 17.64 6.79 3.16
CA ALA A 69 18.24 8.11 3.00
C ALA A 69 18.94 8.52 4.29
N GLU A 70 20.13 9.11 4.17
CA GLU A 70 20.96 9.48 5.32
C GLU A 70 21.81 10.74 5.08
N VAL A 71 22.18 11.39 6.18
CA VAL A 71 23.11 12.52 6.25
C VAL A 71 24.03 12.35 7.44
N GLY A 72 25.23 12.91 7.35
CA GLY A 72 26.19 12.93 8.44
C GLY A 72 27.63 13.18 7.96
N PRO A 73 28.60 13.25 8.88
CA PRO A 73 30.01 13.31 8.52
C PRO A 73 30.42 12.13 7.63
N GLY A 74 31.05 12.41 6.49
CA GLY A 74 31.51 11.38 5.55
C GLY A 74 30.43 10.78 4.64
N VAL A 75 29.15 11.09 4.87
CA VAL A 75 28.04 10.62 4.02
C VAL A 75 27.95 11.51 2.76
N PRO A 76 28.03 10.93 1.55
CA PRO A 76 27.88 11.70 0.31
C PRO A 76 26.50 12.37 0.21
N TYR A 77 26.44 13.60 -0.32
CA TYR A 77 25.18 14.35 -0.43
C TYR A 77 24.08 13.60 -1.20
N ARG A 78 24.42 12.73 -2.16
CA ARG A 78 23.45 11.92 -2.90
C ARG A 78 22.68 10.92 -2.03
N GLU A 79 23.22 10.53 -0.87
CA GLU A 79 22.54 9.61 0.06
C GLU A 79 21.44 10.33 0.85
N SER A 80 21.43 11.66 0.87
CA SER A 80 20.40 12.47 1.54
C SER A 80 19.01 12.34 0.89
N ARG A 81 18.93 11.78 -0.32
CA ARG A 81 17.68 11.61 -1.06
C ARG A 81 17.67 10.29 -1.84
N LYS A 82 16.68 9.45 -1.54
CA LYS A 82 16.35 8.28 -2.36
C LYS A 82 14.97 8.41 -2.96
N ASN A 83 14.86 8.10 -4.24
CA ASN A 83 13.58 8.06 -4.93
C ASN A 83 13.38 6.73 -5.63
N CYS A 84 12.11 6.39 -5.82
CA CYS A 84 11.71 5.27 -6.65
C CYS A 84 10.47 5.63 -7.46
N THR A 85 10.54 5.45 -8.77
CA THR A 85 9.42 5.53 -9.69
C THR A 85 8.99 4.11 -10.05
N ILE A 86 7.73 3.80 -9.79
CA ILE A 86 7.12 2.50 -10.05
C ILE A 86 5.99 2.71 -11.04
N THR A 87 5.95 1.90 -12.09
CA THR A 87 4.84 1.83 -13.04
C THR A 87 4.20 0.47 -12.86
N ALA A 88 2.95 0.44 -12.43
CA ALA A 88 2.20 -0.78 -12.20
C ALA A 88 0.92 -0.78 -13.03
N GLN A 89 0.63 -1.92 -13.64
CA GLN A 89 -0.63 -2.15 -14.33
C GLN A 89 -1.56 -2.88 -13.37
N LEU A 90 -2.68 -2.27 -13.02
CA LEU A 90 -3.73 -2.96 -12.29
C LEU A 90 -4.75 -3.47 -13.30
N ASN A 91 -5.00 -4.78 -13.28
CA ASN A 91 -6.03 -5.38 -14.10
C ASN A 91 -7.31 -5.43 -13.27
N ILE A 92 -8.27 -4.60 -13.66
CA ILE A 92 -9.53 -4.42 -12.95
C ILE A 92 -10.67 -4.81 -13.87
N PRO A 93 -11.71 -5.49 -13.37
CA PRO A 93 -12.85 -5.90 -14.19
C PRO A 93 -13.54 -4.70 -14.85
N ASN A 94 -14.06 -4.94 -16.05
CA ASN A 94 -14.87 -3.95 -16.77
C ASN A 94 -16.03 -3.46 -15.90
N GLY A 95 -16.37 -2.17 -16.04
CA GLY A 95 -17.44 -1.53 -15.25
C GLY A 95 -17.00 -1.00 -13.89
N TYR A 96 -15.70 -1.02 -13.59
CA TYR A 96 -15.13 -0.37 -12.40
C TYR A 96 -14.08 0.67 -12.78
N ALA A 97 -14.03 1.73 -11.99
CA ALA A 97 -12.88 2.62 -11.88
C ALA A 97 -12.31 2.50 -10.46
N PHE A 98 -11.04 2.84 -10.29
CA PHE A 98 -10.38 2.73 -9.00
C PHE A 98 -9.58 3.97 -8.66
N THR A 99 -9.20 4.03 -7.39
CA THR A 99 -8.28 5.03 -6.87
C THR A 99 -7.48 4.46 -5.71
N ILE A 100 -6.32 5.04 -5.47
CA ILE A 100 -5.54 4.82 -4.25
C ILE A 100 -6.03 5.83 -3.21
N VAL A 101 -6.40 5.38 -2.02
CA VAL A 101 -7.02 6.21 -0.97
C VAL A 101 -6.15 6.41 0.27
N ASP A 102 -5.25 5.47 0.51
CA ASP A 102 -4.30 5.53 1.61
C ASP A 102 -3.05 4.73 1.30
N VAL A 103 -2.00 5.01 2.06
CA VAL A 103 -0.81 4.19 2.12
C VAL A 103 -0.36 4.05 3.57
N ASN A 104 -0.03 2.82 3.95
CA ASN A 104 0.62 2.53 5.21
C ASN A 104 2.11 2.34 4.97
N TYR A 105 2.91 3.13 5.69
CA TYR A 105 4.35 3.04 5.70
C TYR A 105 4.83 2.50 7.04
N ARG A 106 5.78 1.57 6.98
CA ARG A 106 6.52 1.09 8.16
C ARG A 106 8.00 1.33 7.94
N GLY A 107 8.68 1.82 8.95
CA GLY A 107 10.10 2.13 8.85
C GLY A 107 10.74 2.42 10.18
N TYR A 108 11.97 2.91 10.12
CA TYR A 108 12.71 3.41 11.26
C TYR A 108 13.32 4.76 10.90
N ALA A 109 13.40 5.66 11.88
CA ALA A 109 14.19 6.87 11.72
C ALA A 109 15.02 7.10 12.99
N SER A 110 16.25 7.54 12.78
CA SER A 110 17.13 8.08 13.82
C SER A 110 17.63 9.43 13.32
N LEU A 111 17.25 10.50 14.00
CA LEU A 111 17.49 11.88 13.60
C LEU A 111 18.06 12.62 14.80
N ASP A 112 19.29 13.12 14.68
CA ASP A 112 19.87 14.02 15.66
C ASP A 112 19.08 15.34 15.72
N ARG A 113 19.33 16.15 16.76
CA ARG A 113 18.71 17.47 16.90
C ARG A 113 18.96 18.31 15.63
N HIS A 114 17.93 19.04 15.18
CA HIS A 114 17.92 19.87 13.96
C HIS A 114 17.92 19.09 12.63
N VAL A 115 18.03 17.76 12.67
CA VAL A 115 17.87 16.93 11.48
C VAL A 115 16.39 16.72 11.20
N LYS A 116 16.01 16.81 9.93
CA LYS A 116 14.64 16.58 9.47
C LYS A 116 14.64 15.48 8.44
N ALA A 117 13.60 14.65 8.46
CA ALA A 117 13.35 13.69 7.40
C ALA A 117 11.96 13.88 6.80
N MET A 118 11.79 13.38 5.59
CA MET A 118 10.54 13.46 4.84
C MET A 118 10.35 12.17 4.06
N GLN A 119 9.14 11.64 4.15
CA GLN A 119 8.67 10.53 3.34
C GLN A 119 7.45 10.99 2.55
N GLN A 120 7.41 10.64 1.27
CA GLN A 120 6.35 11.05 0.36
C GLN A 120 6.08 9.99 -0.69
N SER A 121 4.80 9.79 -0.99
CA SER A 121 4.35 9.15 -2.23
C SER A 121 3.53 10.13 -3.06
N ARG A 122 3.77 10.15 -4.37
CA ARG A 122 2.89 10.78 -5.35
C ARG A 122 2.42 9.71 -6.30
N TYR A 123 1.16 9.79 -6.71
CA TYR A 123 0.63 8.85 -7.67
C TYR A 123 -0.28 9.57 -8.66
N PHE A 124 -0.27 9.06 -9.89
CA PHE A 124 -1.08 9.56 -10.99
C PHE A 124 -1.28 8.43 -12.00
N PHE A 125 -2.29 8.57 -12.84
CA PHE A 125 -2.55 7.65 -13.94
C PHE A 125 -1.85 8.15 -15.20
N ALA A 126 -1.18 7.24 -15.93
CA ALA A 126 -0.49 7.63 -17.15
C ALA A 126 -1.47 8.26 -18.16
N GLY A 127 -1.10 9.42 -18.70
CA GLY A 127 -1.97 10.21 -19.59
C GLY A 127 -2.85 11.25 -18.89
N PHE A 128 -2.88 11.30 -17.55
CA PHE A 128 -3.63 12.28 -16.78
C PHE A 128 -2.70 13.31 -16.13
N ALA A 129 -3.15 14.57 -16.06
CA ALA A 129 -2.39 15.66 -15.44
C ALA A 129 -2.55 15.71 -13.91
N GLN A 130 -3.63 15.13 -13.38
CA GLN A 130 -3.91 15.19 -11.95
C GLN A 130 -3.02 14.20 -11.20
N GLU A 131 -2.33 14.67 -10.16
CA GLU A 131 -1.60 13.83 -9.22
C GLU A 131 -2.18 13.98 -7.82
N ALA A 132 -1.99 12.93 -7.06
CA ALA A 132 -2.32 12.86 -5.66
C ALA A 132 -1.04 12.67 -4.85
N ARG A 133 -0.99 13.26 -3.66
CA ARG A 133 0.24 13.37 -2.88
C ARG A 133 -0.02 13.07 -1.41
N LEU A 134 0.81 12.19 -0.88
CA LEU A 134 0.91 11.79 0.52
C LEU A 134 2.31 12.14 1.01
N ARG A 135 2.39 12.73 2.20
CA ARG A 135 3.66 13.20 2.75
C ARG A 135 3.59 13.28 4.27
N THR A 136 4.58 12.66 4.90
CA THR A 136 4.87 12.83 6.33
C THR A 136 6.28 13.40 6.53
N ASN A 137 6.41 14.29 7.51
CA ASN A 137 7.69 14.87 7.90
C ASN A 137 8.04 14.44 9.32
N PHE A 138 9.33 14.21 9.56
CA PHE A 138 9.90 13.84 10.85
C PHE A 138 10.85 14.94 11.29
N GLN A 139 10.95 15.15 12.59
CA GLN A 139 11.82 16.16 13.20
C GLN A 139 12.61 15.52 14.33
N GLY A 140 13.93 15.70 14.29
CA GLY A 140 14.82 15.27 15.37
C GLY A 140 14.71 16.16 16.62
N PRO A 141 15.04 15.64 17.81
CA PRO A 141 15.53 14.30 18.05
C PRO A 141 14.43 13.25 17.89
N TYR A 142 14.72 12.17 17.17
CA TYR A 142 13.79 11.07 16.92
C TYR A 142 14.61 9.80 16.79
N ASP A 143 14.22 8.72 17.45
CA ASP A 143 14.89 7.43 17.38
C ASP A 143 13.85 6.34 17.69
N ASP A 144 13.10 5.94 16.68
CA ASP A 144 12.05 4.92 16.84
C ASP A 144 11.62 4.33 15.50
N ASN A 145 10.95 3.18 15.57
CA ASN A 145 10.15 2.68 14.47
C ASN A 145 8.95 3.59 14.26
N TYR A 146 8.49 3.70 13.01
CA TYR A 146 7.24 4.37 12.68
C TYR A 146 6.29 3.43 11.94
N LEU A 147 5.00 3.62 12.21
CA LEU A 147 3.90 3.11 11.40
C LEU A 147 2.99 4.29 11.09
N ILE A 148 2.96 4.72 9.85
CA ILE A 148 2.23 5.92 9.41
C ILE A 148 1.17 5.50 8.41
N SER A 149 -0.06 5.92 8.65
CA SER A 149 -1.18 5.81 7.71
C SER A 149 -1.44 7.17 7.07
N ASP A 150 -0.90 7.38 5.88
CA ASP A 150 -1.14 8.58 5.11
C ASP A 150 -2.41 8.39 4.28
N ARG A 151 -3.42 9.22 4.51
CA ARG A 151 -4.72 9.18 3.80
C ARG A 151 -4.92 10.42 2.96
N LEU A 152 -5.53 10.24 1.79
CA LEU A 152 -5.85 11.37 0.93
C LEU A 152 -7.12 12.04 1.40
N GLY A 153 -7.11 13.38 1.41
CA GLY A 153 -8.33 14.15 1.57
C GLY A 153 -9.28 13.91 0.39
N LEU A 154 -10.58 14.06 0.62
CA LEU A 154 -11.64 13.78 -0.36
C LEU A 154 -11.45 14.50 -1.72
N HIS A 155 -10.80 15.67 -1.72
CA HIS A 155 -10.53 16.47 -2.93
C HIS A 155 -9.17 16.23 -3.58
N SER A 156 -8.35 15.35 -3.01
CA SER A 156 -7.00 15.02 -3.51
C SER A 156 -6.95 13.63 -4.15
N VAL A 157 -8.08 12.94 -4.22
CA VAL A 157 -8.20 11.62 -4.81
C VAL A 157 -8.21 11.73 -6.33
N VAL A 158 -7.33 10.98 -7.01
CA VAL A 158 -7.34 10.85 -8.47
C VAL A 158 -7.95 9.51 -8.85
N TRP A 159 -8.90 9.52 -9.78
CA TRP A 159 -9.57 8.30 -10.23
C TRP A 159 -9.03 7.86 -11.58
N SER A 160 -9.00 6.54 -11.79
CA SER A 160 -8.76 5.95 -13.09
C SER A 160 -9.96 6.16 -14.02
N SER A 161 -9.75 5.89 -15.31
CA SER A 161 -10.84 5.67 -16.25
C SER A 161 -11.68 4.45 -15.86
N CYS A 162 -12.89 4.36 -16.40
CA CYS A 162 -13.72 3.17 -16.31
C CYS A 162 -13.14 2.02 -17.15
N GLY A 163 -12.91 0.86 -16.53
CA GLY A 163 -12.20 -0.25 -17.19
C GLY A 163 -10.77 0.10 -17.56
N ALA A 164 -10.14 0.99 -16.76
CA ALA A 164 -8.80 1.52 -16.99
C ALA A 164 -7.79 0.43 -17.39
N LYS A 165 -7.05 0.73 -18.46
CA LYS A 165 -5.90 -0.05 -18.91
C LYS A 165 -4.61 0.76 -18.83
N GLU A 166 -4.70 2.01 -18.42
CA GLU A 166 -3.57 2.87 -18.15
C GLU A 166 -2.87 2.40 -16.86
N PRO A 167 -1.53 2.40 -16.82
CA PRO A 167 -0.80 2.08 -15.62
C PRO A 167 -0.86 3.23 -14.61
N VAL A 168 -0.84 2.88 -13.33
CA VAL A 168 -0.58 3.82 -12.25
C VAL A 168 0.93 4.04 -12.12
N VAL A 169 1.34 5.29 -12.02
CA VAL A 169 2.72 5.68 -11.73
C VAL A 169 2.80 6.15 -10.29
N ILE A 170 3.68 5.53 -9.50
CA ILE A 170 3.89 5.82 -8.09
C ILE A 170 5.33 6.30 -7.91
N ASN A 171 5.49 7.55 -7.50
CA ASN A 171 6.76 8.18 -7.18
C ASN A 171 6.92 8.28 -5.66
N THR A 172 7.86 7.52 -5.11
CA THR A 172 8.21 7.57 -3.69
C THR A 172 9.51 8.36 -3.49
N GLU A 173 9.61 9.07 -2.36
CA GLU A 173 10.81 9.80 -1.95
C GLU A 173 11.04 9.69 -0.45
N LEU A 174 12.28 9.33 -0.08
CA LEU A 174 12.85 9.58 1.23
C LEU A 174 13.88 10.71 1.11
N ARG A 175 13.83 11.64 2.05
CA ARG A 175 14.82 12.72 2.15
C ARG A 175 15.19 12.98 3.59
N VAL A 176 16.48 13.18 3.87
CA VAL A 176 16.99 13.66 5.16
C VAL A 176 17.81 14.93 4.93
N THR A 177 17.74 15.88 5.86
CA THR A 177 18.54 17.10 5.82
C THR A 177 18.98 17.52 7.22
N ASN A 178 20.28 17.82 7.35
CA ASN A 178 20.88 18.43 8.54
C ASN A 178 21.20 19.92 8.34
N GLY A 179 20.85 20.51 7.19
CA GLY A 179 21.01 21.93 6.91
C GLY A 179 22.44 22.44 7.14
N ASN A 180 22.61 23.39 8.08
CA ASN A 180 23.91 23.93 8.47
C ASN A 180 24.62 23.10 9.55
N TYR A 181 23.93 22.12 10.14
CA TYR A 181 24.43 21.28 11.23
C TYR A 181 25.13 20.04 10.66
N ARG A 182 26.21 20.24 9.89
CA ARG A 182 26.88 19.17 9.12
C ARG A 182 27.49 18.03 9.94
N ARG A 183 27.61 18.22 11.26
CA ARG A 183 28.06 17.18 12.20
C ARG A 183 26.94 16.26 12.66
N GLU A 184 25.69 16.72 12.55
CA GLU A 184 24.51 15.96 12.96
C GLU A 184 24.17 14.92 11.92
N ARG A 185 23.79 13.75 12.40
CA ARG A 185 23.45 12.57 11.61
C ARG A 185 21.95 12.39 11.57
N GLY A 186 21.49 11.81 10.47
CA GLY A 186 20.18 11.23 10.48
C GLY A 186 20.02 10.23 9.37
N ILE A 187 19.17 9.26 9.64
CA ILE A 187 18.80 8.19 8.74
C ILE A 187 17.29 8.04 8.82
N ILE A 188 16.66 7.89 7.66
CA ILE A 188 15.31 7.40 7.54
C ILE A 188 15.34 6.20 6.63
N THR A 189 14.73 5.13 7.09
CA THR A 189 14.59 3.91 6.35
C THR A 189 13.12 3.60 6.25
N THR A 190 12.73 3.10 5.09
CA THR A 190 11.59 2.20 5.04
C THR A 190 12.21 0.82 5.30
N ASP A 191 12.48 0.48 6.57
CA ASP A 191 13.05 -0.81 7.00
C ASP A 191 12.25 -1.45 8.16
N THR A 192 12.60 -2.70 8.43
CA THR A 192 11.79 -3.81 8.92
C THR A 192 11.98 -4.11 10.40
N ILE A 193 10.97 -4.79 10.95
CA ILE A 193 11.21 -5.97 11.76
C ILE A 193 10.65 -7.13 10.91
N ASP A 194 11.43 -8.19 10.68
CA ASP A 194 11.08 -9.45 9.99
C ASP A 194 11.05 -9.53 8.44
N GLY A 195 11.79 -8.67 7.72
CA GLY A 195 12.22 -8.99 6.34
C GLY A 195 11.14 -9.03 5.24
N LYS A 196 9.94 -8.48 5.48
CA LYS A 196 8.97 -8.19 4.42
C LYS A 196 8.58 -6.72 4.46
N LEU A 197 9.23 -5.94 3.59
CA LEU A 197 8.95 -4.52 3.44
C LEU A 197 7.61 -4.30 2.75
N SER A 198 6.83 -3.33 3.19
CA SER A 198 5.56 -3.03 2.54
C SER A 198 5.16 -1.57 2.66
N HIS A 199 5.12 -0.87 1.53
CA HIS A 199 4.13 0.18 1.36
C HIS A 199 2.81 -0.51 1.01
N GLN A 200 1.85 -0.51 1.92
CA GLN A 200 0.53 -1.07 1.64
C GLN A 200 -0.38 0.05 1.16
N TYR A 201 -0.79 -0.01 -0.10
CA TYR A 201 -1.69 0.96 -0.72
C TYR A 201 -3.13 0.43 -0.71
N GLY A 202 -4.04 1.19 -0.12
CA GLY A 202 -5.48 0.91 -0.14
C GLY A 202 -6.10 1.30 -1.48
N ILE A 203 -6.90 0.41 -2.06
CA ILE A 203 -7.66 0.62 -3.29
C ILE A 203 -9.14 0.80 -2.94
N GLN A 204 -9.75 1.84 -3.50
CA GLN A 204 -11.20 2.00 -3.51
C GLN A 204 -11.75 1.90 -4.93
N PHE A 205 -12.87 1.20 -5.08
CA PHE A 205 -13.58 1.03 -6.34
C PHE A 205 -14.84 1.88 -6.39
N ARG A 206 -15.17 2.35 -7.59
CA ARG A 206 -16.51 2.85 -7.93
C ARG A 206 -17.02 2.09 -9.15
N ARG A 207 -18.33 1.80 -9.16
CA ARG A 207 -18.98 1.27 -10.36
C ARG A 207 -19.13 2.38 -11.38
N CYS A 208 -18.92 2.01 -12.64
CA CYS A 208 -19.18 2.85 -13.78
C CYS A 208 -20.63 2.63 -14.22
N THR A 209 -21.42 3.69 -14.19
CA THR A 209 -22.70 3.72 -14.89
C THR A 209 -22.43 4.00 -16.37
N MET A 210 -23.08 3.28 -17.29
CA MET A 210 -22.89 3.47 -18.74
C MET A 210 -23.32 4.85 -19.30
N ASN A 211 -23.59 5.86 -18.44
CA ASN A 211 -24.12 7.17 -18.84
C ASN A 211 -23.41 8.33 -18.10
N SER A 212 -22.11 8.56 -18.33
CA SER A 212 -21.48 9.82 -17.88
C SER A 212 -20.59 10.46 -18.93
N GLU A 213 -20.85 10.19 -20.22
CA GLU A 213 -20.14 10.78 -21.36
C GLU A 213 -21.09 11.50 -22.33
N ALA A 214 -22.27 11.93 -21.85
CA ALA A 214 -23.29 12.63 -22.64
C ALA A 214 -24.01 13.75 -21.86
N ASP A 215 -23.30 14.49 -20.99
CA ASP A 215 -23.85 15.69 -20.34
C ASP A 215 -22.84 16.84 -20.43
N ASN A 216 -22.50 17.25 -21.65
CA ASN A 216 -21.86 18.55 -21.89
C ASN A 216 -21.95 19.09 -23.34
N SER A 217 -22.94 18.67 -24.13
CA SER A 217 -23.10 19.17 -25.51
C SER A 217 -24.51 19.59 -25.92
N GLU A 218 -25.43 19.81 -24.98
CA GLU A 218 -26.80 20.23 -25.32
C GLU A 218 -27.28 21.40 -24.46
N LEU A 219 -26.51 22.49 -24.43
CA LEU A 219 -27.00 23.82 -24.01
C LEU A 219 -26.37 24.92 -24.87
N SER A 220 -26.69 24.94 -26.16
CA SER A 220 -26.59 26.18 -26.96
C SER A 220 -27.38 26.09 -28.27
N PHE A 221 -28.70 25.95 -28.20
CA PHE A 221 -29.61 26.48 -29.24
C PHE A 221 -30.97 26.81 -28.59
N ASN A 222 -31.12 28.07 -28.20
CA ASN A 222 -32.32 28.90 -28.36
C ASN A 222 -31.96 30.35 -28.07
#